data_AF-A0A662SIC8-F1
#
_entry.id   AF-A0A662SIC8-F1
#
_cell.length_a   1.000
_cell.length_b   1.000
_cell.length_c   1.000
_cell.angle_alpha   90.00
_cell.angle_beta   90.00
_cell.angle_gamma   90.00
#
_symmetry.space_group_name_H-M   'P 1'
#
loop_
_entity.id
_entity.type
_entity.pdbx_description
1 polymer ?
#
loop_
_entity_poly.entity_id
_entity_poly.type
_entity_poly.pdbx_seq_one_letter_code
_entity_poly.pdbx_strand_id
1 'polypeptide(L)'
;MPKRRFLILGGRVHGVGYRVLLINSAIGLGIDRMAAYNAVVDGREAVIALVDGTEDQLREFSRVVGEERPKGASVSEVIEEDYEGVIPPIERTMSAFQMEHWGKAIPILLDVRDGIKRVEAAVREEGQLTREFLGAKIDRVEAAVREEGQLTREFLGAKIDRVEAAVREEGQLTREF
;
A
#
# COMPACT_ATOMS: atom_id res chain seq x y z
N MET A 1 -10.28 19.37 -39.83
CA MET A 1 -9.06 18.55 -39.96
C MET A 1 -9.50 17.15 -40.33
N PRO A 2 -8.69 16.39 -41.10
CA PRO A 2 -9.00 15.00 -41.40
C PRO A 2 -9.09 14.18 -40.10
N LYS A 3 -9.88 13.12 -40.14
CA LYS A 3 -10.19 12.30 -38.97
C LYS A 3 -10.04 10.84 -39.33
N ARG A 4 -9.34 10.09 -38.48
CA ARG A 4 -9.12 8.65 -38.68
C ARG A 4 -9.50 7.85 -37.46
N ARG A 5 -9.95 6.64 -37.72
CA ARG A 5 -10.21 5.58 -36.76
C ARG A 5 -9.15 4.50 -36.96
N PHE A 6 -8.47 4.16 -35.88
CA PHE A 6 -7.55 3.04 -35.80
C PHE A 6 -8.17 1.96 -34.94
N LEU A 7 -8.32 0.76 -35.51
CA LEU A 7 -8.78 -0.43 -34.81
C LEU A 7 -7.59 -1.39 -34.66
N ILE A 8 -7.12 -1.56 -33.43
CA ILE A 8 -6.00 -2.43 -33.09
C ILE A 8 -6.57 -3.71 -32.46
N LEU A 9 -6.51 -4.81 -33.19
CA LEU A 9 -6.99 -6.13 -32.77
C LEU A 9 -5.83 -6.98 -32.29
N GLY A 10 -6.06 -7.83 -31.30
CA GLY A 10 -5.04 -8.78 -30.88
C GLY A 10 -5.47 -9.79 -29.84
N GLY A 11 -4.60 -10.76 -29.58
CA GLY A 11 -4.79 -11.74 -28.50
C GLY A 11 -4.55 -11.12 -27.12
N ARG A 12 -3.85 -9.99 -27.04
CA ARG A 12 -3.64 -9.22 -25.80
C ARG A 12 -3.33 -7.76 -26.10
N VAL A 13 -4.33 -6.88 -26.00
CA VAL A 13 -4.20 -5.43 -26.20
C VAL A 13 -4.80 -4.61 -25.06
N HIS A 14 -5.54 -5.22 -24.14
CA HIS A 14 -6.04 -4.59 -22.93
C HIS A 14 -5.06 -4.74 -21.76
N GLY A 15 -5.05 -3.79 -20.83
CA GLY A 15 -4.24 -3.87 -19.60
C GLY A 15 -2.72 -3.82 -19.79
N VAL A 16 -2.23 -3.74 -21.04
CA VAL A 16 -0.80 -3.70 -21.39
C VAL A 16 -0.27 -2.28 -21.62
N GLY A 17 -1.08 -1.25 -21.40
CA GLY A 17 -0.67 0.15 -21.56
C GLY A 17 -0.90 0.75 -22.95
N TYR A 18 -1.65 0.07 -23.82
CA TYR A 18 -1.88 0.52 -25.20
C TYR A 18 -2.57 1.88 -25.30
N ARG A 19 -3.63 2.12 -24.52
CA ARG A 19 -4.31 3.44 -24.47
C ARG A 19 -3.35 4.56 -24.03
N VAL A 20 -2.44 4.27 -23.10
CA VAL A 20 -1.45 5.24 -22.61
C VAL A 20 -0.43 5.57 -23.69
N LEU A 21 0.08 4.55 -24.40
CA LEU A 21 0.97 4.74 -25.54
C LEU A 21 0.32 5.69 -26.57
N LEU A 22 -0.90 5.37 -27.01
CA LEU A 22 -1.62 6.14 -28.03
C LEU A 22 -1.86 7.59 -27.60
N ILE A 23 -2.31 7.81 -26.36
CA ILE A 23 -2.53 9.17 -25.82
C ILE A 23 -1.22 9.96 -25.76
N ASN A 24 -0.13 9.35 -25.27
CA ASN A 24 1.16 10.03 -25.18
C ASN A 24 1.72 10.39 -26.55
N SER A 25 1.57 9.51 -27.54
CA SER A 25 1.98 9.78 -28.92
C SER A 25 1.16 10.93 -29.51
N ALA A 26 -0.15 10.98 -29.28
CA ALA A 26 -0.98 12.09 -29.74
C ALA A 26 -0.57 13.44 -29.10
N ILE A 27 -0.30 13.46 -27.80
CA ILE A 27 0.22 14.64 -27.10
C ILE A 27 1.56 15.08 -27.72
N GLY A 28 2.48 14.14 -27.95
CA GLY A 28 3.80 14.41 -28.54
C GLY A 28 3.72 14.99 -29.96
N LEU A 29 2.67 14.65 -30.71
CA LEU A 29 2.40 15.17 -32.06
C LEU A 29 1.56 16.45 -32.07
N GLY A 30 1.18 16.98 -30.90
CA GLY A 30 0.33 18.16 -30.77
C GLY A 30 -1.10 17.96 -31.28
N ILE A 31 -1.65 16.75 -31.15
CA ILE A 31 -3.03 16.44 -31.51
C ILE A 31 -3.95 16.80 -30.34
N ASP A 32 -4.79 17.82 -30.54
CA ASP A 32 -5.69 18.33 -29.50
C ASP A 32 -6.92 17.44 -29.25
N ARG A 33 -7.31 16.63 -30.25
CA ARG A 33 -8.59 15.89 -30.24
C ARG A 33 -8.36 14.42 -30.52
N MET A 34 -8.52 13.62 -29.47
CA MET A 34 -8.33 12.18 -29.54
C MET A 34 -9.23 11.46 -28.53
N ALA A 35 -9.71 10.28 -28.91
CA ALA A 35 -10.25 9.30 -27.97
C ALA A 35 -9.55 7.95 -28.11
N ALA A 36 -9.28 7.28 -27.00
CA ALA A 36 -8.75 5.92 -26.97
C ALA A 36 -9.53 5.08 -25.95
N TYR A 37 -10.12 3.97 -26.37
CA TYR A 37 -10.90 3.11 -25.50
C TYR A 37 -10.77 1.64 -25.88
N ASN A 38 -10.96 0.78 -24.87
CA ASN A 38 -10.98 -0.66 -25.06
C ASN A 38 -12.36 -1.07 -25.59
N ALA A 39 -12.37 -2.01 -26.54
CA ALA A 39 -13.55 -2.62 -27.09
C ALA A 39 -13.33 -4.13 -27.25
N VAL A 40 -14.41 -4.83 -27.60
CA VAL A 40 -14.37 -6.24 -28.01
C VAL A 40 -14.98 -6.31 -29.39
N VAL A 41 -14.24 -6.88 -30.34
CA VAL A 41 -14.68 -7.06 -31.74
C VAL A 41 -14.52 -8.52 -32.09
N ASP A 42 -15.60 -9.17 -32.50
CA ASP A 42 -15.65 -10.62 -32.78
C ASP A 42 -15.09 -11.49 -31.64
N GLY A 43 -15.36 -11.10 -30.38
CA GLY A 43 -14.86 -11.81 -29.21
C GLY A 43 -13.36 -11.63 -28.92
N ARG A 44 -12.65 -10.81 -29.69
CA ARG A 44 -11.23 -10.49 -29.49
C ARG A 44 -11.06 -9.13 -28.82
N GLU A 45 -9.97 -8.99 -28.07
CA GLU A 45 -9.60 -7.70 -27.51
C GLU A 45 -9.27 -6.71 -28.63
N ALA A 46 -9.84 -5.52 -28.53
CA ALA A 46 -9.61 -4.43 -29.45
C ALA A 46 -9.31 -3.12 -28.71
N VAL A 47 -8.43 -2.30 -29.25
CA VAL A 47 -8.24 -0.91 -28.83
C VAL A 47 -8.62 -0.03 -30.02
N ILE A 48 -9.55 0.90 -29.79
CA ILE A 48 -9.96 1.88 -30.79
C ILE A 48 -9.34 3.22 -30.44
N ALA A 49 -8.64 3.83 -31.40
CA ALA A 49 -8.24 5.22 -31.34
C ALA A 49 -8.96 6.03 -32.42
N LEU A 50 -9.53 7.16 -32.01
CA LEU A 50 -10.14 8.15 -32.89
C LEU A 50 -9.28 9.40 -32.81
N VAL A 51 -8.83 9.91 -33.96
CA VAL A 51 -7.85 11.00 -34.04
C VAL A 51 -8.35 12.06 -35.02
N ASP A 52 -8.35 13.32 -34.61
CA ASP A 52 -8.68 14.50 -35.42
C ASP A 52 -7.46 15.42 -35.44
N GLY A 53 -6.79 15.51 -36.58
CA GLY A 53 -5.48 16.18 -36.70
C GLY A 53 -5.14 16.52 -38.15
N THR A 54 -4.04 17.21 -38.38
CA THR A 54 -3.55 17.51 -39.74
C THR A 54 -3.08 16.25 -40.45
N GLU A 55 -2.95 16.28 -41.78
CA GLU A 55 -2.42 15.14 -42.54
C GLU A 55 -1.04 14.69 -42.04
N ASP A 56 -0.17 15.64 -41.65
CA ASP A 56 1.17 15.33 -41.14
C ASP A 56 1.10 14.62 -39.79
N GLN A 57 0.23 15.10 -38.90
CA GLN A 57 -0.03 14.47 -37.60
C GLN A 57 -0.61 13.06 -37.77
N LEU A 58 -1.56 12.88 -38.69
CA LEU A 58 -2.18 11.58 -38.94
C LEU A 58 -1.18 10.60 -39.56
N ARG A 59 -0.35 11.03 -40.52
CA ARG A 59 0.69 10.15 -41.10
C ARG A 59 1.67 9.65 -40.04
N GLU A 60 2.15 10.55 -39.18
CA GLU A 60 3.08 10.18 -38.13
C GLU A 60 2.41 9.32 -37.04
N PHE A 61 1.17 9.65 -36.68
CA PHE A 61 0.39 8.82 -35.75
C PHE A 61 0.16 7.41 -36.33
N SER A 62 -0.12 7.30 -37.62
CA SER A 62 -0.28 6.00 -38.31
C SER A 62 0.99 5.17 -38.25
N ARG A 63 2.17 5.81 -38.40
CA ARG A 63 3.47 5.16 -38.22
C ARG A 63 3.61 4.59 -36.81
N VAL A 64 3.31 5.38 -35.78
CA VAL A 64 3.32 4.92 -34.38
C VAL A 64 2.37 3.74 -34.17
N VAL A 65 1.13 3.83 -34.66
CA VAL A 65 0.16 2.73 -34.54
C VAL A 65 0.57 1.51 -35.39
N GLY A 66 1.40 1.66 -36.41
CA GLY A 66 1.98 0.55 -37.17
C GLY A 66 3.17 -0.13 -36.48
N GLU A 67 4.05 0.65 -35.85
CA GLU A 67 5.38 0.21 -35.45
C GLU A 67 5.56 0.01 -33.95
N GLU A 68 4.90 0.82 -33.11
CA GLU A 68 5.16 0.86 -31.67
C GLU A 68 4.16 0.02 -30.88
N ARG A 69 4.65 -0.81 -29.96
CA ARG A 69 3.83 -1.71 -29.13
C ARG A 69 4.28 -1.63 -27.69
N PRO A 70 3.36 -1.55 -26.71
CA PRO A 70 3.76 -1.60 -25.32
C PRO A 70 4.18 -3.03 -24.95
N LYS A 71 5.01 -3.17 -23.92
CA LYS A 71 5.55 -4.46 -23.50
C LYS A 71 4.44 -5.44 -23.14
N GLY A 72 4.46 -6.61 -23.78
CA GLY A 72 3.48 -7.67 -23.53
C GLY A 72 2.19 -7.56 -24.34
N ALA A 73 2.07 -6.58 -25.24
CA ALA A 73 1.00 -6.57 -26.24
C ALA A 73 1.23 -7.65 -27.30
N SER A 74 0.14 -8.28 -27.73
CA SER A 74 0.08 -9.19 -28.87
C SER A 74 -1.00 -8.67 -29.81
N VAL A 75 -0.57 -8.05 -30.91
CA VAL A 75 -1.42 -7.44 -31.94
C VAL A 75 -1.49 -8.40 -33.14
N SER A 76 -2.69 -8.68 -33.60
CA SER A 76 -2.94 -9.46 -34.81
C SER A 76 -3.10 -8.58 -36.03
N GLU A 77 -3.75 -7.43 -35.88
CA GLU A 77 -4.17 -6.60 -37.00
C GLU A 77 -4.35 -5.15 -36.55
N VAL A 78 -4.03 -4.22 -37.47
CA VAL A 78 -4.33 -2.80 -37.31
C VAL A 78 -5.07 -2.36 -38.57
N ILE A 79 -6.28 -1.84 -38.39
CA ILE A 79 -7.12 -1.33 -39.46
C ILE A 79 -7.25 0.18 -39.29
N GLU A 80 -7.07 0.91 -40.39
CA GLU A 80 -7.18 2.36 -40.43
C GLU A 80 -8.29 2.75 -41.40
N GLU A 81 -9.21 3.60 -40.93
CA GLU A 81 -10.42 3.99 -41.66
C GLU A 81 -10.71 5.49 -41.45
N ASP A 82 -11.39 6.11 -42.42
CA ASP A 82 -11.89 7.48 -42.26
C ASP A 82 -13.01 7.53 -41.20
N TYR A 83 -13.09 8.64 -40.45
CA TYR A 83 -14.06 8.80 -39.38
C TYR A 83 -14.82 10.13 -39.43
N GLU A 84 -16.14 10.08 -39.60
CA GLU A 84 -16.97 11.30 -39.73
C GLU A 84 -17.44 11.88 -38.38
N GLY A 85 -17.35 11.12 -37.30
CA GLY A 85 -17.92 11.51 -36.00
C GLY A 85 -17.18 12.65 -35.28
N VAL A 86 -17.74 13.06 -34.15
CA VAL A 86 -17.09 14.03 -33.26
C VAL A 86 -16.10 13.32 -32.36
N ILE A 87 -14.86 13.80 -32.33
CA ILE A 87 -13.80 13.32 -31.45
C ILE A 87 -13.64 14.35 -30.34
N PRO A 88 -13.69 13.98 -29.05
CA PRO A 88 -13.56 14.93 -27.95
C PRO A 88 -12.11 15.48 -27.84
N PRO A 89 -11.90 16.61 -27.13
CA PRO A 89 -10.57 17.02 -26.71
C PRO A 89 -9.86 15.91 -25.93
N ILE A 90 -8.55 15.77 -26.13
CA ILE A 90 -7.75 14.69 -25.53
C ILE A 90 -7.82 14.71 -23.99
N GLU A 91 -7.94 15.88 -23.38
CA GLU A 91 -8.09 16.06 -21.93
C GLU A 91 -9.34 15.35 -21.40
N ARG A 92 -10.44 15.39 -22.15
CA ARG A 92 -11.69 14.70 -21.76
C ARG A 92 -11.52 13.19 -21.77
N THR A 93 -10.76 12.67 -22.73
CA THR A 93 -10.39 11.24 -22.78
C THR A 93 -9.51 10.86 -21.59
N MET A 94 -8.52 11.70 -21.26
CA MET A 94 -7.66 11.49 -20.08
C MET A 94 -8.44 11.55 -18.77
N SER A 95 -9.42 12.45 -18.63
CA SER A 95 -10.30 12.50 -17.45
C SER A 95 -11.16 11.25 -17.32
N ALA A 96 -11.72 10.74 -18.43
CA ALA A 96 -12.48 9.49 -18.41
C ALA A 96 -11.61 8.28 -18.02
N PHE A 97 -10.38 8.22 -18.52
CA PHE A 97 -9.41 7.19 -18.14
C PHE A 97 -9.07 7.24 -16.64
N GLN A 98 -8.83 8.43 -16.09
CA GLN A 98 -8.62 8.61 -14.64
C GLN A 98 -9.84 8.16 -13.83
N MET A 99 -11.06 8.43 -14.30
CA MET A 99 -12.28 7.98 -13.62
C MET A 99 -12.39 6.45 -13.59
N GLU A 100 -12.03 5.75 -14.67
CA GLU A 100 -11.96 4.29 -14.69
C GLU A 100 -10.98 3.75 -13.63
N HIS A 101 -9.82 4.39 -13.49
CA HIS A 101 -8.85 4.04 -12.46
C HIS A 101 -9.37 4.28 -11.04
N TRP A 102 -10.07 5.39 -10.80
CA TRP A 102 -10.74 5.63 -9.51
C TRP A 102 -11.79 4.56 -9.21
N GLY A 103 -12.58 4.14 -10.20
CA GLY A 103 -13.53 3.04 -10.05
C GLY A 103 -12.89 1.73 -9.58
N LYS A 104 -11.65 1.44 -10.02
CA LYS A 104 -10.87 0.28 -9.56
C LYS A 104 -10.20 0.51 -8.20
N ALA A 105 -9.73 1.73 -7.94
CA ALA A 105 -8.99 2.07 -6.73
C ALA A 105 -9.89 2.18 -5.49
N ILE A 106 -11.10 2.74 -5.62
CA ILE A 106 -12.04 2.94 -4.50
C ILE A 106 -12.28 1.65 -3.69
N PRO A 107 -12.67 0.50 -4.29
CA PRO A 107 -12.88 -0.73 -3.51
C PRO A 107 -11.60 -1.21 -2.81
N ILE A 108 -10.44 -1.13 -3.48
CA ILE A 108 -9.14 -1.47 -2.87
C ILE A 108 -8.86 -0.58 -1.65
N LEU A 109 -9.11 0.73 -1.75
CA LEU A 109 -8.89 1.66 -0.64
C LEU A 109 -9.83 1.39 0.54
N LEU A 110 -11.08 0.95 0.27
CA LEU A 110 -12.00 0.52 1.32
C LEU A 110 -11.48 -0.73 2.04
N ASP A 111 -10.99 -1.72 1.29
CA ASP A 111 -10.40 -2.94 1.87
C ASP A 111 -9.16 -2.64 2.71
N VAL A 112 -8.29 -1.73 2.24
CA VAL A 112 -7.11 -1.26 3.00
C VAL A 112 -7.55 -0.58 4.29
N ARG A 113 -8.52 0.34 4.24
CA ARG A 113 -9.06 1.02 5.42
C ARG A 113 -9.60 0.02 6.44
N ASP A 114 -10.34 -0.98 6.00
CA ASP A 114 -10.93 -1.99 6.88
C ASP A 114 -9.86 -2.99 7.39
N GLY A 115 -8.79 -3.21 6.63
CA GLY A 115 -7.57 -3.87 7.09
C GLY A 115 -6.89 -3.10 8.22
N ILE A 116 -6.71 -1.78 8.08
CA ILE A 116 -6.10 -0.92 9.10
C ILE A 116 -6.90 -0.99 10.41
N LYS A 117 -8.23 -0.92 10.35
CA LYS A 117 -9.10 -1.05 11.54
C LYS A 117 -8.91 -2.39 12.27
N ARG A 118 -8.75 -3.48 11.52
CA ARG A 118 -8.51 -4.82 12.10
C ARG A 118 -7.15 -4.88 12.80
N VAL A 119 -6.11 -4.33 12.18
CA VAL A 119 -4.77 -4.26 12.79
C VAL A 119 -4.80 -3.41 14.06
N GLU A 120 -5.46 -2.25 14.04
CA GLU A 120 -5.61 -1.38 15.21
C GLU A 120 -6.29 -2.12 16.37
N ALA A 121 -7.37 -2.85 16.09
CA ALA A 121 -8.08 -3.64 17.10
C ALA A 121 -7.17 -4.73 17.70
N ALA A 122 -6.46 -5.49 16.87
CA ALA A 122 -5.54 -6.52 17.32
C ALA A 122 -4.40 -5.96 18.18
N VAL A 123 -3.80 -4.84 17.76
CA VAL A 123 -2.74 -4.16 18.53
C VAL A 123 -3.26 -3.69 19.89
N ARG A 124 -4.50 -3.20 19.95
CA ARG A 124 -5.12 -2.79 21.21
C ARG A 124 -5.34 -3.97 22.16
N GLU A 125 -5.84 -5.08 21.65
CA GLU A 125 -6.07 -6.32 22.39
C GLU A 125 -4.75 -6.91 22.92
N GLU A 126 -3.76 -7.09 22.06
CA GLU A 126 -2.41 -7.53 22.43
C GLU A 126 -1.78 -6.61 23.49
N GLY A 127 -1.97 -5.30 23.34
CA GLY A 127 -1.52 -4.31 24.32
C GLY A 127 -2.20 -4.44 25.68
N GLN A 128 -3.48 -4.84 25.74
CA GLN A 128 -4.18 -5.12 26.99
C GLN A 128 -3.63 -6.39 27.64
N LEU A 129 -3.53 -7.49 26.89
CA LEU A 129 -2.99 -8.76 27.38
C LEU A 129 -1.56 -8.60 27.91
N THR A 130 -0.72 -7.83 27.20
CA THR A 130 0.65 -7.54 27.62
C THR A 130 0.67 -6.78 28.95
N ARG A 131 -0.19 -5.76 29.11
CA ARG A 131 -0.26 -4.99 30.36
C ARG A 131 -0.74 -5.85 31.53
N GLU A 132 -1.74 -6.69 31.32
CA GLU A 132 -2.25 -7.60 32.36
C GLU A 132 -1.20 -8.63 32.78
N PHE A 133 -0.54 -9.25 31.80
CA PHE A 133 0.53 -10.22 32.06
C PHE A 133 1.71 -9.59 32.80
N LEU A 134 2.15 -8.41 32.38
CA LEU A 134 3.23 -7.68 33.04
C LEU A 134 2.83 -7.21 34.44
N GLY A 135 1.62 -6.70 34.63
CA GLY A 135 1.07 -6.32 35.94
C GLY A 135 1.12 -7.50 36.91
N ALA A 136 0.59 -8.65 36.51
CA ALA A 136 0.62 -9.86 37.33
C ALA A 136 2.05 -10.34 37.66
N LYS A 137 3.02 -10.15 36.75
CA LYS A 137 4.43 -10.45 37.03
C LYS A 137 5.06 -9.46 38.00
N ILE A 138 4.76 -8.17 37.86
CA ILE A 138 5.24 -7.12 38.76
C ILE A 138 4.72 -7.39 40.17
N ASP A 139 3.43 -7.69 40.35
CA ASP A 139 2.84 -7.99 41.65
C ASP A 139 3.53 -9.18 42.34
N ARG A 140 3.85 -10.24 41.59
CA ARG A 140 4.60 -11.40 42.12
C ARG A 140 6.01 -11.03 42.56
N VAL A 141 6.71 -10.23 41.75
CA VAL A 141 8.06 -9.76 42.10
C VAL A 141 8.00 -8.88 43.34
N GLU A 142 7.03 -7.98 43.43
CA GLU A 142 6.83 -7.14 44.60
C GLU A 142 6.59 -7.98 45.86
N ALA A 143 5.72 -8.99 45.78
CA ALA A 143 5.48 -9.91 46.89
C ALA A 143 6.75 -10.65 47.33
N ALA A 144 7.52 -11.21 46.39
CA ALA A 144 8.77 -11.89 46.69
C ALA A 144 9.80 -10.95 47.34
N VAL A 145 9.95 -9.73 46.83
CA VAL A 145 10.86 -8.73 47.40
C VAL A 145 10.44 -8.33 48.82
N ARG A 146 9.13 -8.17 49.08
CA ARG A 146 8.62 -7.87 50.42
C ARG A 146 8.92 -9.01 51.40
N GLU A 147 8.70 -10.26 51.00
CA GLU A 147 8.97 -11.46 51.80
C GLU A 147 10.47 -11.60 52.11
N GLU A 148 11.34 -11.54 51.11
CA GLU A 148 12.79 -11.58 51.31
C GLU A 148 13.28 -10.44 52.20
N GLY A 149 12.71 -9.24 52.05
CA GLY A 149 13.01 -8.09 52.90
C GLY A 149 12.60 -8.30 54.36
N GLN A 150 11.49 -8.99 54.64
CA GLN A 150 11.07 -9.35 55.99
C GLN A 150 12.04 -10.39 56.59
N LEU A 151 12.31 -11.48 55.87
CA LEU A 151 13.24 -12.52 56.30
C LEU A 151 14.64 -11.96 56.60
N THR A 152 15.13 -11.05 55.76
CA THR A 152 16.43 -10.39 55.95
C THR A 152 16.45 -9.56 57.23
N ARG A 153 15.38 -8.78 57.51
CA ARG A 153 15.28 -7.99 58.74
C ARG A 153 15.21 -8.86 59.99
N GLU A 154 14.44 -9.94 59.96
CA GLU A 154 14.35 -10.89 61.08
C GLU A 154 15.69 -11.57 61.36
N PHE A 155 16.36 -12.04 60.31
CA PHE A 155 17.68 -12.67 60.42
C PHE A 155 18.73 -11.71 60.98
N LEU A 156 18.77 -10.46 60.48
CA LEU A 156 19.69 -9.45 60.98
C LEU A 156 19.37 -9.04 62.41
N GLY A 157 18.10 -8.85 62.77
CA GLY A 157 17.66 -8.58 64.14
C GLY A 157 18.14 -9.65 65.11
N ALA A 158 17.89 -10.92 64.79
CA ALA A 158 18.34 -12.05 65.61
C ALA A 158 19.88 -12.12 65.75
N LYS A 159 20.63 -11.72 64.72
CA LYS A 159 22.09 -11.62 64.80
C LYS A 159 22.55 -10.46 65.68
N ILE A 160 21.92 -9.30 65.57
CA ILE A 160 22.21 -8.12 66.39
C ILE A 160 21.96 -8.46 67.86
N ASP A 161 20.82 -9.07 68.20
CA ASP A 161 20.48 -9.45 69.57
C ASP A 161 21.52 -10.38 70.20
N ARG A 162 22.05 -11.35 69.42
CA ARG A 162 23.13 -12.24 69.86
C ARG A 162 24.43 -11.49 70.12
N VAL A 163 24.79 -10.55 69.24
CA VAL A 163 25.99 -9.72 69.41
C VAL A 163 25.84 -8.83 70.65
N GLU A 164 24.68 -8.20 70.83
CA GLU A 164 24.39 -7.41 72.03
C GLU A 164 24.50 -8.24 73.31
N ALA A 165 23.97 -9.47 73.32
CA ALA A 165 24.08 -10.37 74.46
C ALA A 165 25.54 -10.73 74.77
N ALA A 166 26.33 -11.12 73.76
CA ALA A 166 27.74 -11.45 73.93
C ALA A 166 28.56 -10.25 74.45
N VAL A 167 28.33 -9.06 73.91
CA VAL A 167 28.99 -7.82 74.36
C VAL A 167 28.63 -7.48 75.81
N ARG A 168 27.36 -7.68 76.21
CA ARG A 168 26.94 -7.48 77.60
C ARG A 168 27.61 -8.47 78.55
N GLU A 169 27.71 -9.74 78.16
CA GLU A 169 28.36 -10.79 78.95
C GLU A 169 29.86 -10.50 79.12
N GLU A 170 30.58 -10.21 78.04
CA GLU A 170 31.99 -9.81 78.13
C GLU A 170 32.20 -8.56 78.99
N GLY A 171 31.32 -7.56 78.86
CA GLY A 171 31.37 -6.33 79.64
C GLY A 171 31.09 -6.51 81.13
N GLN A 172 30.37 -7.57 81.52
CA GLN A 172 30.22 -7.96 82.93
C GLN A 172 31.50 -8.62 83.45
N LEU A 173 32.06 -9.57 82.68
CA LEU A 173 33.29 -10.27 83.04
C LEU A 173 34.50 -9.33 83.20
N THR A 174 34.61 -8.28 82.37
CA THR A 174 35.70 -7.30 82.48
C THR A 174 35.56 -6.32 83.65
N ARG A 175 34.40 -6.24 84.31
CA ARG A 175 34.18 -5.39 85.49
C ARG A 175 34.45 -6.12 86.82
N GLU A 176 34.61 -7.44 86.78
CA GLU A 176 34.89 -8.28 87.95
C GLU A 176 36.40 -8.52 88.19
N PHE A 177 37.27 -7.93 87.37
CA PHE A 177 38.73 -7.86 87.54
C PHE A 177 39.18 -6.44 87.88
#